data_AF-A0A3A0D0Y9-F1
#
_entry.id   AF-A0A3A0D0Y9-F1
#
_cell.length_a   1.000
_cell.length_b   1.000
_cell.length_c   1.000
_cell.angle_alpha   90.00
_cell.angle_beta   90.00
_cell.angle_gamma   90.00
#
_symmetry.space_group_name_H-M   'P 1'
#
loop_
_entity.id
_entity.type
_entity.pdbx_description
1 polymer ?
#
loop_
_entity_poly.entity_id
_entity_poly.type
_entity_poly.pdbx_seq_one_letter_code
_entity_poly.pdbx_strand_id
1 'polypeptide(L)'
;MSRYVDQELRSYSVAASAHVWKGALLGIDRTTGHVRNLVAGDSFAGVSYEEVDNSGGTGGARTVRVYTQGDFVLPVSGVAAALAGVTVYAQDNESTTVNPLAGGSYCGALVSMVSSGKGIVRIDPLGGSRVEQLISVPLASSLSGATVNPVMITQRAIRILTAQVSFNTVPGAGVLDVGTDNSDPDEVIDAFNLTTLSANTPTVLTLETRDVSKNQRIWAKVGQATTTAGVGGVLTVRFIELP
;
A
#
# COMPACT_ATOMS: atom_id res chain seq x y z
N MET A 1 -15.54 -29.74 -0.46
CA MET A 1 -14.51 -28.67 -0.38
C MET A 1 -13.59 -28.81 -1.58
N SER A 2 -13.58 -27.83 -2.48
CA SER A 2 -12.68 -27.86 -3.65
C SER A 2 -11.31 -27.35 -3.22
N ARG A 3 -10.28 -28.19 -3.34
CA ARG A 3 -8.88 -27.82 -3.07
C ARG A 3 -8.22 -27.42 -4.38
N TYR A 4 -7.62 -26.24 -4.43
CA TYR A 4 -6.69 -25.87 -5.49
C TYR A 4 -5.35 -26.55 -5.17
N VAL A 5 -5.09 -27.68 -5.83
CA VAL A 5 -3.91 -28.53 -5.58
C VAL A 5 -2.65 -27.92 -6.18
N ASP A 6 -2.82 -27.19 -7.29
CA ASP A 6 -1.74 -26.51 -7.98
C ASP A 6 -1.79 -25.00 -7.70
N GLN A 7 -0.67 -24.45 -7.20
CA GLN A 7 -0.47 -23.01 -7.00
C GLN A 7 0.26 -22.36 -8.19
N GLU A 8 0.64 -23.16 -9.20
CA GLU A 8 1.29 -22.66 -10.41
C GLU A 8 0.33 -21.82 -11.25
N LEU A 9 -0.83 -22.37 -11.58
CA LEU A 9 -1.83 -21.71 -12.41
C LEU A 9 -3.11 -21.43 -11.65
N ARG A 10 -3.58 -20.18 -11.74
CA ARG A 10 -4.86 -19.76 -11.16
C ARG A 10 -5.74 -19.09 -12.20
N SER A 11 -7.01 -19.47 -12.22
CA SER A 11 -8.01 -18.84 -13.09
C SER A 11 -8.56 -17.58 -12.45
N TYR A 12 -8.58 -16.48 -13.21
CA TYR A 12 -9.18 -15.21 -12.81
C TYR A 12 -10.22 -14.75 -13.84
N SER A 13 -11.26 -14.08 -13.36
CA SER A 13 -12.26 -13.42 -14.19
C SER A 13 -11.68 -12.19 -14.87
N VAL A 14 -11.80 -12.09 -16.19
CA VAL A 14 -11.27 -10.97 -16.98
C VAL A 14 -12.21 -9.77 -16.90
N ALA A 15 -11.63 -8.56 -16.82
CA ALA A 15 -12.38 -7.32 -16.76
C ALA A 15 -13.21 -7.08 -18.02
N ALA A 16 -14.25 -6.25 -17.89
CA ALA A 16 -15.06 -5.83 -19.04
C ALA A 16 -14.17 -5.12 -20.06
N SER A 17 -14.42 -5.35 -21.34
CA SER A 17 -13.73 -4.70 -22.46
C SER A 17 -12.19 -4.79 -22.43
N ALA A 18 -11.63 -5.84 -21.83
CA ALA A 18 -10.18 -6.04 -21.72
C ALA A 18 -9.67 -7.14 -22.66
N HIS A 19 -8.50 -6.93 -23.26
CA HIS A 19 -7.75 -7.94 -24.00
C HIS A 19 -6.44 -8.24 -23.26
N VAL A 20 -6.33 -9.45 -22.75
CA VAL A 20 -5.17 -9.94 -22.01
C VAL A 20 -4.23 -10.70 -22.94
N TRP A 21 -2.96 -10.29 -22.99
CA TRP A 21 -1.94 -10.93 -23.81
C TRP A 21 -1.20 -12.03 -23.06
N LYS A 22 -0.78 -13.07 -23.79
CA LYS A 22 0.08 -14.12 -23.23
C LYS A 22 1.42 -13.53 -22.77
N GLY A 23 1.85 -13.85 -21.55
CA GLY A 23 3.10 -13.37 -20.96
C GLY A 23 3.02 -11.95 -20.38
N ALA A 24 1.89 -11.25 -20.49
CA ALA A 24 1.72 -9.94 -19.90
C ALA A 24 1.62 -10.02 -18.37
N LEU A 25 2.11 -8.98 -17.69
CA LEU A 25 1.89 -8.76 -16.27
C LEU A 25 0.43 -8.32 -16.07
N LEU A 26 -0.30 -9.04 -15.23
CA LEU A 26 -1.71 -8.77 -14.98
C LEU A 26 -1.93 -8.07 -13.65
N GLY A 27 -2.85 -7.12 -13.66
CA GLY A 27 -3.34 -6.40 -12.50
C GLY A 27 -4.76 -6.83 -12.16
N ILE A 28 -5.07 -7.00 -10.88
CA ILE A 28 -6.44 -7.02 -10.37
C ILE A 28 -6.86 -5.56 -10.20
N ASP A 29 -7.91 -5.16 -10.91
CA ASP A 29 -8.57 -3.88 -10.69
C ASP A 29 -9.24 -3.90 -9.32
N ARG A 30 -8.79 -3.02 -8.42
CA ARG A 30 -9.27 -2.93 -7.03
C ARG A 30 -10.78 -2.68 -6.94
N THR A 31 -11.34 -2.02 -7.96
CA THR A 31 -12.74 -1.60 -7.97
C THR A 31 -13.68 -2.75 -8.36
N THR A 32 -13.22 -3.63 -9.25
CA THR A 32 -14.06 -4.69 -9.83
C THR A 32 -13.66 -6.10 -9.39
N GLY A 33 -12.43 -6.28 -8.90
CA GLY A 33 -11.84 -7.58 -8.58
C GLY A 33 -11.49 -8.42 -9.80
N HIS A 34 -11.61 -7.87 -11.02
CA HIS A 34 -11.30 -8.57 -12.26
C HIS A 34 -9.88 -8.29 -12.75
N VAL A 35 -9.29 -9.24 -13.46
CA VAL A 35 -7.94 -9.08 -14.03
C VAL A 35 -7.97 -8.36 -15.37
N ARG A 36 -6.95 -7.54 -15.60
CA ARG A 36 -6.63 -6.86 -16.85
C ARG A 36 -5.12 -6.76 -17.03
N ASN A 37 -4.68 -6.26 -18.19
CA ASN A 37 -3.30 -5.80 -18.34
C ASN A 37 -2.99 -4.79 -17.23
N LEU A 38 -1.89 -5.02 -16.50
CA LEU A 38 -1.58 -4.24 -15.31
C LEU A 38 -1.46 -2.76 -15.64
N VAL A 39 -2.15 -1.93 -14.85
CA VAL A 39 -1.93 -0.48 -14.82
C VAL A 39 -1.51 -0.04 -13.42
N ALA A 40 -0.87 1.13 -13.33
CA ALA A 40 -0.44 1.70 -12.06
C ALA A 40 -1.61 1.79 -11.06
N GLY A 41 -1.38 1.30 -9.84
CA GLY A 41 -2.40 1.23 -8.81
C GLY A 41 -3.29 -0.02 -8.86
N ASP A 42 -3.02 -1.02 -9.71
CA ASP A 42 -3.62 -2.36 -9.67
C ASP A 42 -2.82 -3.32 -8.77
N SER A 43 -3.42 -4.42 -8.31
CA SER A 43 -2.69 -5.43 -7.54
C SER A 43 -2.09 -6.45 -8.47
N PHE A 44 -0.81 -6.76 -8.33
CA PHE A 44 -0.19 -7.73 -9.21
C PHE A 44 -0.83 -9.12 -9.03
N ALA A 45 -1.40 -9.64 -10.11
CA ALA A 45 -2.08 -10.93 -10.17
C ALA A 45 -1.16 -12.07 -10.62
N GLY A 46 -0.07 -11.74 -11.33
CA GLY A 46 0.86 -12.70 -11.90
C GLY A 46 1.12 -12.47 -13.39
N VAL A 47 1.68 -13.48 -14.05
CA VAL A 47 2.01 -13.45 -15.49
C VAL A 47 0.98 -14.27 -16.27
N SER A 48 0.41 -13.72 -17.35
CA SER A 48 -0.61 -14.44 -18.11
C SER A 48 -0.07 -15.70 -18.78
N TYR A 49 -0.74 -16.84 -18.60
CA TYR A 49 -0.39 -18.10 -19.27
C TYR A 49 -0.86 -18.12 -20.74
N GLU A 50 -1.99 -17.48 -20.99
CA GLU A 50 -2.69 -17.51 -22.28
C GLU A 50 -3.20 -16.12 -22.67
N GLU A 51 -3.59 -15.99 -23.93
CA GLU A 51 -4.24 -14.78 -24.43
C GLU A 51 -5.76 -14.94 -24.33
N VAL A 52 -6.45 -13.91 -23.83
CA VAL A 52 -7.90 -13.89 -23.72
C VAL A 52 -8.43 -12.52 -24.10
N ASP A 53 -9.23 -12.48 -25.16
CA ASP A 53 -9.92 -11.27 -25.60
C ASP A 53 -11.35 -11.20 -25.01
N ASN A 54 -11.61 -10.27 -24.10
CA ASN A 54 -12.94 -9.94 -23.55
C ASN A 54 -13.39 -8.53 -23.97
N SER A 55 -12.88 -8.00 -25.09
CA SER A 55 -13.11 -6.60 -25.52
C SER A 55 -14.59 -6.27 -25.76
N GLY A 56 -15.39 -7.25 -26.17
CA GLY A 56 -16.84 -7.12 -26.35
C GLY A 56 -17.70 -7.64 -25.19
N GLY A 57 -17.09 -8.08 -24.09
CA GLY A 57 -17.79 -8.77 -22.99
C GLY A 57 -17.93 -7.93 -21.72
N THR A 58 -18.84 -8.35 -20.85
CA THR A 58 -18.97 -7.83 -19.48
C THR A 58 -17.86 -8.41 -18.58
N GLY A 59 -17.70 -7.80 -17.40
CA GLY A 59 -16.76 -8.28 -16.38
C GLY A 59 -17.06 -9.72 -15.99
N GLY A 60 -16.07 -10.60 -16.09
CA GLY A 60 -16.19 -12.03 -15.78
C GLY A 60 -16.85 -12.90 -16.84
N ALA A 61 -17.17 -12.38 -18.03
CA ALA A 61 -17.66 -13.18 -19.15
C ALA A 61 -16.61 -14.21 -19.66
N ARG A 62 -15.32 -13.94 -19.42
CA ARG A 62 -14.21 -14.84 -19.73
C ARG A 62 -13.28 -14.99 -18.53
N THR A 63 -12.52 -16.08 -18.52
CA THR A 63 -11.49 -16.36 -17.52
C THR A 63 -10.14 -16.57 -18.19
N VAL A 64 -9.07 -16.21 -17.49
CA VAL A 64 -7.68 -16.39 -17.93
C VAL A 64 -6.90 -17.13 -16.87
N ARG A 65 -6.03 -18.05 -17.28
CA ARG A 65 -5.05 -18.69 -16.38
C ARG A 65 -3.81 -17.81 -16.23
N VAL A 66 -3.34 -17.71 -15.00
CA VAL A 66 -2.24 -16.81 -14.61
C VAL A 66 -1.23 -17.60 -13.80
N TYR A 67 0.05 -17.46 -14.12
CA TYR A 67 1.15 -17.94 -13.29
C TYR A 67 1.21 -17.16 -11.99
N THR A 68 1.05 -17.86 -10.86
CA THR A 68 1.07 -17.26 -9.53
C THR A 68 2.34 -17.55 -8.71
N GLN A 69 3.27 -18.32 -9.28
CA GLN A 69 4.58 -18.63 -8.71
C GLN A 69 5.58 -18.88 -9.85
N GLY A 70 6.88 -18.81 -9.54
CA GLY A 70 7.96 -19.13 -10.47
C GLY A 70 8.95 -17.98 -10.69
N ASP A 71 9.99 -18.28 -11.44
CA ASP A 71 11.08 -17.35 -11.76
C ASP A 71 10.98 -16.97 -13.25
N PHE A 72 10.79 -15.67 -13.54
CA PHE A 72 10.57 -15.15 -14.89
C PHE A 72 11.65 -14.15 -15.27
N VAL A 73 12.13 -14.21 -16.52
CA VAL A 73 13.00 -13.16 -17.07
C VAL A 73 12.13 -11.97 -17.46
N LEU A 74 12.20 -10.90 -16.68
CA LEU A 74 11.44 -9.67 -16.92
C LEU A 74 12.36 -8.51 -17.28
N PRO A 75 11.88 -7.51 -18.04
CA PRO A 75 12.58 -6.24 -18.16
C PRO A 75 12.49 -5.48 -16.83
N VAL A 76 13.65 -5.19 -16.25
CA VAL A 76 13.79 -4.56 -14.92
C VAL A 76 14.66 -3.31 -15.05
N SER A 77 14.04 -2.14 -14.95
CA SER A 77 14.75 -0.86 -14.92
C SER A 77 15.52 -0.69 -13.60
N GLY A 78 16.77 -0.22 -13.70
CA GLY A 78 17.66 -0.04 -12.54
C GLY A 78 18.29 -1.33 -12.00
N VAL A 79 18.15 -2.46 -12.70
CA VAL A 79 18.72 -3.75 -12.27
C VAL A 79 20.25 -3.70 -12.21
N ALA A 80 20.80 -4.26 -11.14
CA ALA A 80 22.22 -4.52 -10.99
C ALA A 80 22.42 -5.85 -10.25
N ALA A 81 23.52 -6.56 -10.53
CA ALA A 81 23.81 -7.86 -9.90
C ALA A 81 23.90 -7.76 -8.37
N ALA A 82 24.36 -6.62 -7.84
CA ALA A 82 24.44 -6.35 -6.40
C ALA A 82 23.07 -6.20 -5.71
N LEU A 83 21.98 -6.07 -6.48
CA LEU A 83 20.62 -5.90 -5.97
C LEU A 83 19.86 -7.23 -5.86
N ALA A 84 20.54 -8.38 -5.94
CA ALA A 84 19.87 -9.66 -5.69
C ALA A 84 19.17 -9.64 -4.32
N GLY A 85 17.89 -10.01 -4.30
CA GLY A 85 17.00 -9.98 -3.14
C GLY A 85 16.16 -8.71 -2.99
N VAL A 86 16.41 -7.63 -3.76
CA VAL A 86 15.56 -6.43 -3.67
C VAL A 86 14.17 -6.68 -4.25
N THR A 87 13.21 -5.89 -3.79
CA THR A 87 11.84 -5.92 -4.29
C THR A 87 11.74 -5.33 -5.69
N VAL A 88 10.90 -5.94 -6.52
CA VAL A 88 10.63 -5.52 -7.90
C VAL A 88 9.17 -5.14 -8.03
N TYR A 89 8.91 -4.04 -8.73
CA TYR A 89 7.58 -3.48 -8.92
C TYR A 89 7.25 -3.36 -10.41
N ALA A 90 6.06 -3.77 -10.82
CA ALA A 90 5.52 -3.46 -12.15
C ALA A 90 5.00 -2.03 -12.20
N GLN A 91 5.28 -1.36 -13.32
CA GLN A 91 4.69 -0.05 -13.63
C GLN A 91 3.50 -0.20 -14.60
N ASP A 92 3.57 -1.19 -15.47
CA ASP A 92 2.54 -1.55 -16.46
C ASP A 92 2.59 -3.06 -16.77
N ASN A 93 1.94 -3.48 -17.85
CA ASN A 93 1.83 -4.88 -18.24
C ASN A 93 3.10 -5.49 -18.86
N GLU A 94 4.14 -4.71 -19.10
CA GLU A 94 5.38 -5.13 -19.75
C GLU A 94 6.64 -4.66 -19.02
N SER A 95 6.56 -3.71 -18.10
CA SER A 95 7.72 -3.06 -17.49
C SER A 95 7.76 -3.21 -15.96
N THR A 96 8.96 -3.48 -15.45
CA THR A 96 9.23 -3.53 -14.00
C THR A 96 10.45 -2.70 -13.61
N THR A 97 10.59 -2.39 -12.33
CA THR A 97 11.65 -1.54 -11.78
C THR A 97 11.96 -1.90 -10.32
N VAL A 98 13.21 -1.66 -9.92
CA VAL A 98 13.64 -1.69 -8.50
C VAL A 98 13.46 -0.33 -7.81
N ASN A 99 13.19 0.73 -8.58
CA ASN A 99 12.94 2.08 -8.12
C ASN A 99 11.53 2.50 -8.57
N PRO A 100 10.46 2.06 -7.88
CA PRO A 100 9.10 2.33 -8.30
C PRO A 100 8.75 3.82 -8.21
N LEU A 101 7.94 4.28 -9.16
CA LEU A 101 7.15 5.50 -8.99
C LEU A 101 5.91 5.20 -8.13
N ALA A 102 5.25 6.27 -7.68
CA ALA A 102 3.98 6.17 -6.96
C ALA A 102 2.97 5.34 -7.78
N GLY A 103 2.36 4.34 -7.14
CA GLY A 103 1.43 3.43 -7.80
C GLY A 103 2.07 2.22 -8.48
N GLY A 104 3.39 1.99 -8.36
CA GLY A 104 4.01 0.73 -8.79
C GLY A 104 3.49 -0.47 -7.98
N SER A 105 3.26 -1.61 -8.64
CA SER A 105 2.67 -2.81 -8.04
C SER A 105 3.75 -3.79 -7.65
N TYR A 106 3.81 -4.21 -6.38
CA TYR A 106 4.77 -5.23 -5.95
C TYR A 106 4.59 -6.51 -6.76
N CYS A 107 5.67 -6.97 -7.40
CA CYS A 107 5.68 -8.18 -8.23
C CYS A 107 6.38 -9.36 -7.58
N GLY A 108 7.32 -9.10 -6.67
CA GLY A 108 8.17 -10.12 -6.07
C GLY A 108 9.58 -9.61 -5.81
N ALA A 109 10.56 -10.51 -5.92
CA ALA A 109 11.96 -10.22 -5.63
C ALA A 109 12.89 -10.55 -6.80
N LEU A 110 13.95 -9.75 -6.98
CA LEU A 110 15.01 -10.01 -7.95
C LEU A 110 15.87 -11.19 -7.47
N VAL A 111 15.95 -12.26 -8.25
CA VAL A 111 16.80 -13.43 -7.94
C VAL A 111 18.23 -13.19 -8.44
N SER A 112 18.37 -12.75 -9.69
CA SER A 112 19.66 -12.43 -10.29
C SER A 112 19.50 -11.56 -11.53
N MET A 113 20.57 -10.87 -11.93
CA MET A 113 20.63 -10.10 -13.16
C MET A 113 21.03 -11.00 -14.33
N VAL A 114 20.29 -10.95 -15.44
CA VAL A 114 20.63 -11.66 -16.68
C VAL A 114 21.53 -10.79 -17.55
N SER A 115 21.12 -9.54 -17.75
CA SER A 115 21.85 -8.53 -18.51
C SER A 115 21.38 -7.14 -18.08
N SER A 116 21.98 -6.06 -18.62
CA SER A 116 21.44 -4.71 -18.42
C SER A 116 19.96 -4.68 -18.80
N GLY A 117 19.14 -4.13 -17.90
CA GLY A 117 17.68 -4.02 -18.08
C GLY A 117 16.89 -5.33 -17.99
N LYS A 118 17.51 -6.49 -17.67
CA LYS A 118 16.81 -7.77 -17.52
C LYS A 118 17.22 -8.51 -16.24
N GLY A 119 16.23 -8.97 -15.50
CA GLY A 119 16.42 -9.74 -14.27
C GLY A 119 15.54 -10.98 -14.23
N ILE A 120 16.01 -12.01 -13.53
CA ILE A 120 15.16 -13.12 -13.10
C ILE A 120 14.40 -12.64 -11.87
N VAL A 121 13.07 -12.55 -11.97
CA VAL A 121 12.18 -12.12 -10.88
C VAL A 121 11.40 -13.32 -10.41
N ARG A 122 11.50 -13.62 -9.11
CA ARG A 122 10.60 -14.56 -8.44
C ARG A 122 9.31 -13.85 -8.16
N ILE A 123 8.24 -14.24 -8.84
CA ILE A 123 6.94 -13.58 -8.67
C ILE A 123 6.29 -13.96 -7.34
N ASP A 124 5.65 -12.99 -6.71
CA ASP A 124 4.88 -13.13 -5.47
C ASP A 124 3.60 -12.28 -5.56
N PRO A 125 2.61 -12.71 -6.37
CA PRO A 125 1.36 -12.00 -6.53
C PRO A 125 0.61 -11.84 -5.22
N LEU A 126 0.01 -10.66 -5.01
CA LEU A 126 -0.64 -10.26 -3.76
C LEU A 126 0.30 -10.23 -2.53
N GLY A 127 1.59 -10.48 -2.69
CA GLY A 127 2.58 -10.34 -1.61
C GLY A 127 2.69 -8.91 -1.09
N GLY A 128 2.44 -7.91 -1.94
CA GLY A 128 2.46 -6.49 -1.56
C GLY A 128 1.46 -6.13 -0.46
N SER A 129 0.27 -6.74 -0.46
CA SER A 129 -0.72 -6.56 0.62
C SER A 129 -0.34 -7.26 1.92
N ARG A 130 0.76 -8.03 1.94
CA ARG A 130 1.34 -8.64 3.15
C ARG A 130 2.55 -7.86 3.65
N VAL A 131 3.05 -6.89 2.89
CA VAL A 131 4.18 -6.06 3.29
C VAL A 131 3.64 -4.93 4.16
N GLU A 132 3.87 -5.06 5.47
CA GLU A 132 3.63 -3.97 6.41
C GLU A 132 4.56 -2.81 6.10
N GLN A 133 3.96 -1.64 5.89
CA GLN A 133 4.63 -0.36 5.77
C GLN A 133 4.45 0.42 7.07
N LEU A 134 5.41 1.29 7.35
CA LEU A 134 5.41 2.16 8.50
C LEU A 134 5.74 3.58 8.05
N ILE A 135 4.96 4.54 8.53
CA ILE A 135 5.26 5.96 8.41
C ILE A 135 5.31 6.59 9.80
N SER A 136 6.34 7.41 10.05
CA SER A 136 6.45 8.21 11.26
C SER A 136 6.51 9.68 10.87
N VAL A 137 5.60 10.48 11.42
CA VAL A 137 5.57 11.93 11.19
C VAL A 137 5.73 12.71 12.48
N PRO A 138 6.48 13.82 12.46
CA PRO A 138 6.57 14.69 13.62
C PRO A 138 5.21 15.35 13.88
N LEU A 139 4.85 15.45 15.15
CA LEU A 139 3.69 16.18 15.62
C LEU A 139 4.14 17.46 16.31
N ALA A 140 3.70 18.60 15.79
CA ALA A 140 3.75 19.85 16.51
C ALA A 140 2.67 19.88 17.60
N SER A 141 2.95 20.60 18.69
CA SER A 141 1.99 20.98 19.73
C SER A 141 2.25 22.45 20.06
N SER A 142 1.21 23.22 20.38
CA SER A 142 1.32 24.65 20.60
C SER A 142 0.43 25.14 21.72
N LEU A 143 0.88 26.20 22.40
CA LEU A 143 0.06 26.96 23.36
C LEU A 143 -0.88 27.96 22.68
N SER A 144 -0.62 28.29 21.41
CA SER A 144 -1.34 29.36 20.69
C SER A 144 -2.55 28.85 19.89
N GLY A 145 -2.74 27.54 19.80
CA GLY A 145 -3.84 26.93 19.07
C GLY A 145 -3.56 25.47 18.72
N ALA A 146 -4.56 24.79 18.17
CA ALA A 146 -4.37 23.45 17.63
C ALA A 146 -3.44 23.49 16.40
N THR A 147 -2.67 22.43 16.20
CA THR A 147 -1.72 22.32 15.09
C THR A 147 -2.08 21.15 14.18
N VAL A 148 -1.97 21.37 12.87
CA VAL A 148 -2.28 20.38 11.83
C VAL A 148 -1.01 19.85 11.22
N ASN A 149 -0.83 18.53 11.25
CA ASN A 149 0.36 17.83 10.80
C ASN A 149 0.00 16.91 9.63
N PRO A 150 0.57 17.09 8.42
CA PRO A 150 0.34 16.16 7.32
C PRO A 150 0.97 14.79 7.64
N VAL A 151 0.21 13.70 7.45
CA VAL A 151 0.72 12.33 7.65
C VAL A 151 1.11 11.74 6.31
N MET A 152 0.14 11.54 5.41
CA MET A 152 0.37 11.02 4.06
C MET A 152 -0.79 11.35 3.13
N ILE A 153 -0.61 11.10 1.84
CA ILE A 153 -1.71 11.00 0.86
C ILE A 153 -1.66 9.59 0.29
N THR A 154 -2.71 8.81 0.50
CA THR A 154 -2.76 7.41 0.08
C THR A 154 -2.77 7.32 -1.45
N GLN A 155 -1.82 6.58 -2.02
CA GLN A 155 -1.78 6.36 -3.48
C GLN A 155 -2.59 5.12 -3.90
N ARG A 156 -2.83 4.24 -2.93
CA ARG A 156 -3.66 3.05 -2.98
C ARG A 156 -4.56 3.06 -1.75
N ALA A 157 -5.67 2.33 -1.78
CA ALA A 157 -6.41 2.11 -0.54
C ALA A 157 -5.48 1.39 0.45
N ILE A 158 -5.54 1.75 1.72
CA ILE A 158 -4.71 1.14 2.77
C ILE A 158 -5.60 0.64 3.90
N ARG A 159 -5.08 -0.35 4.64
CA ARG A 159 -5.60 -0.72 5.95
C ARG A 159 -4.58 -0.40 7.02
N ILE A 160 -4.97 0.45 7.96
CA ILE A 160 -4.20 0.78 9.14
C ILE A 160 -4.28 -0.40 10.11
N LEU A 161 -3.11 -0.92 10.44
CA LEU A 161 -2.94 -2.03 11.37
C LEU A 161 -2.87 -1.51 12.80
N THR A 162 -2.02 -0.51 13.03
CA THR A 162 -1.84 0.14 14.33
C THR A 162 -1.40 1.58 14.14
N ALA A 163 -1.73 2.42 15.13
CA ALA A 163 -1.17 3.74 15.27
C ALA A 163 -0.63 3.90 16.70
N GLN A 164 0.49 4.61 16.83
CA GLN A 164 1.12 4.90 18.11
C GLN A 164 1.55 6.36 18.15
N VAL A 165 1.39 6.99 19.31
CA VAL A 165 1.89 8.34 19.55
C VAL A 165 2.88 8.34 20.71
N SER A 166 3.89 9.19 20.62
CA SER A 166 4.78 9.50 21.74
C SER A 166 5.14 10.98 21.72
N PHE A 167 5.48 11.51 22.89
CA PHE A 167 6.06 12.83 23.06
C PHE A 167 7.19 12.74 24.08
N ASN A 168 8.29 13.47 23.84
CA ASN A 168 9.37 13.59 24.83
C ASN A 168 8.92 14.44 26.02
N THR A 169 8.11 15.46 25.76
CA THR A 169 7.39 16.25 26.76
C THR A 169 5.92 16.20 26.42
N VAL A 170 5.09 15.69 27.33
CA VAL A 170 3.65 15.50 27.09
C VAL A 170 2.93 16.85 27.09
N PRO A 171 2.05 17.13 26.11
CA PRO A 171 1.16 18.29 26.16
C PRO A 171 0.33 18.33 27.44
N GLY A 172 0.27 19.50 28.09
CA GLY A 172 -0.49 19.68 29.34
C GLY A 172 -2.01 19.68 29.16
N ALA A 173 -2.50 19.65 27.93
CA ALA A 173 -3.92 19.57 27.56
C ALA A 173 -4.05 19.16 26.08
N GLY A 174 -5.28 19.00 25.61
CA GLY A 174 -5.62 18.76 24.20
C GLY A 174 -5.86 17.29 23.88
N VAL A 175 -6.40 17.07 22.69
CA VAL A 175 -6.66 15.76 22.12
C VAL A 175 -5.84 15.56 20.85
N LEU A 176 -5.59 14.31 20.47
CA LEU A 176 -5.07 13.95 19.17
C LEU A 176 -6.19 13.34 18.34
N ASP A 177 -6.45 13.98 17.21
CA ASP A 177 -7.39 13.51 16.20
C ASP A 177 -6.61 13.17 14.93
N VAL A 178 -6.94 12.07 14.26
CA VAL A 178 -6.30 11.66 13.00
C VAL A 178 -7.35 11.19 12.03
N GLY A 179 -7.33 11.77 10.83
CA GLY A 179 -8.44 11.59 9.92
C GLY A 179 -8.19 12.08 8.52
N THR A 180 -9.27 12.09 7.75
CA THR A 180 -9.25 12.23 6.29
C THR A 180 -10.08 13.40 5.77
N ASP A 181 -11.14 13.81 6.47
CA ASP A 181 -11.89 15.02 6.14
C ASP A 181 -11.07 16.28 6.44
N ASN A 182 -11.27 17.35 5.67
CA ASN A 182 -10.47 18.58 5.81
C ASN A 182 -10.84 19.44 7.02
N SER A 183 -12.04 19.25 7.57
CA SER A 183 -12.59 20.00 8.71
C SER A 183 -12.61 19.18 9.99
N ASP A 184 -12.80 17.87 9.87
CA ASP A 184 -13.03 16.98 10.99
C ASP A 184 -12.21 15.68 10.87
N PRO A 185 -10.99 15.64 11.41
CA PRO A 185 -10.12 14.47 11.30
C PRO A 185 -10.49 13.34 12.28
N ASP A 186 -11.72 13.19 12.77
CA ASP A 186 -12.01 12.23 13.84
C ASP A 186 -12.28 10.80 13.30
N GLU A 187 -11.96 10.48 12.04
CA GLU A 187 -12.37 9.20 11.44
C GLU A 187 -11.44 8.01 11.75
N VAL A 188 -10.14 8.25 11.95
CA VAL A 188 -9.17 7.18 12.23
C VAL A 188 -8.89 7.06 13.72
N ILE A 189 -8.65 8.18 14.38
CA ILE A 189 -8.47 8.29 15.83
C ILE A 189 -9.32 9.46 16.28
N ASP A 190 -10.25 9.20 17.19
CA ASP A 190 -11.18 10.18 17.74
C ASP A 190 -10.71 10.63 19.13
N ALA A 191 -10.46 11.94 19.27
CA ALA A 191 -10.33 12.64 20.54
C ALA A 191 -9.39 11.98 21.58
N PHE A 192 -8.25 11.42 21.14
CA PHE A 192 -7.33 10.75 22.06
C PHE A 192 -6.75 11.75 23.07
N ASN A 193 -7.01 11.55 24.36
CA ASN A 193 -6.57 12.48 25.41
C ASN A 193 -5.04 12.44 25.61
N LEU A 194 -4.35 13.49 25.16
CA LEU A 194 -2.90 13.63 25.21
C LEU A 194 -2.33 13.65 26.64
N THR A 195 -3.11 14.08 27.63
CA THR A 195 -2.67 14.15 29.03
C THR A 195 -2.51 12.78 29.69
N THR A 196 -3.02 11.72 29.06
CA THR A 196 -2.88 10.34 29.53
C THR A 196 -1.53 9.72 29.15
N LEU A 197 -0.75 10.40 28.31
CA LEU A 197 0.55 9.91 27.86
C LEU A 197 1.60 9.95 28.98
N SER A 198 2.56 9.04 28.86
CA SER A 198 3.81 9.09 29.62
C SER A 198 4.93 9.59 28.70
N ALA A 199 5.73 10.53 29.19
CA ALA A 199 6.84 11.10 28.43
C ALA A 199 7.83 10.01 27.96
N ASN A 200 8.24 10.08 26.70
CA ASN A 200 9.16 9.16 26.03
C ASN A 200 8.67 7.70 25.91
N THR A 201 7.36 7.47 26.12
CA THR A 201 6.75 6.15 25.99
C THR A 201 5.74 6.16 24.85
N PRO A 202 5.91 5.31 23.82
CA PRO A 202 4.89 5.11 22.80
C PRO A 202 3.62 4.49 23.37
N THR A 203 2.48 5.13 23.10
CA THR A 203 1.15 4.64 23.46
C THR A 203 0.40 4.22 22.19
N VAL A 204 -0.16 3.01 22.19
CA VAL A 204 -1.02 2.52 21.11
C VAL A 204 -2.36 3.25 21.15
N LEU A 205 -2.79 3.72 20.00
CA LEU A 205 -4.05 4.42 19.81
C LEU A 205 -5.14 3.43 19.40
N THR A 206 -6.35 3.68 19.88
CA THR A 206 -7.56 3.01 19.40
C THR A 206 -7.89 3.55 18.00
N LEU A 207 -8.25 2.65 17.09
CA LEU A 207 -8.60 3.00 15.72
C LEU A 207 -10.11 2.87 15.56
N GLU A 208 -10.79 3.97 15.23
CA GLU A 208 -12.23 4.02 14.96
C GLU A 208 -12.53 3.45 13.57
N THR A 209 -11.80 3.90 12.55
CA THR A 209 -11.71 3.24 11.25
C THR A 209 -10.31 2.72 10.97
N ARG A 210 -10.25 1.73 10.08
CA ARG A 210 -8.99 1.13 9.64
C ARG A 210 -8.76 1.26 8.15
N ASP A 211 -9.81 1.44 7.37
CA ASP A 211 -9.70 1.52 5.91
C ASP A 211 -9.68 2.96 5.46
N VAL A 212 -8.65 3.31 4.69
CA VAL A 212 -8.55 4.62 4.06
C VAL A 212 -8.51 4.42 2.55
N SER A 213 -9.44 5.08 1.86
CA SER A 213 -9.57 4.99 0.40
C SER A 213 -8.35 5.54 -0.33
N LYS A 214 -8.20 5.18 -1.61
CA LYS A 214 -7.19 5.77 -2.50
C LYS A 214 -7.39 7.29 -2.62
N ASN A 215 -6.28 8.02 -2.76
CA ASN A 215 -6.20 9.47 -2.92
C ASN A 215 -6.77 10.27 -1.74
N GLN A 216 -6.91 9.63 -0.57
CA GLN A 216 -7.32 10.31 0.65
C GLN A 216 -6.09 10.87 1.34
N ARG A 217 -6.21 12.11 1.82
CA ARG A 217 -5.20 12.71 2.68
C ARG A 217 -5.42 12.19 4.09
N ILE A 218 -4.36 11.79 4.77
CA ILE A 218 -4.37 11.55 6.21
C ILE A 218 -3.60 12.69 6.87
N TRP A 219 -4.17 13.26 7.92
CA TRP A 219 -3.54 14.30 8.70
C TRP A 219 -3.88 14.13 10.19
N ALA A 220 -3.01 14.67 11.04
CA ALA A 220 -3.11 14.58 12.47
C ALA A 220 -3.24 15.97 13.08
N LYS A 221 -4.31 16.20 13.83
CA LYS A 221 -4.56 17.43 14.55
C LYS A 221 -4.21 17.21 16.01
N VAL A 222 -3.28 18.03 16.50
CA VAL A 222 -2.92 18.08 17.91
C VAL A 222 -3.62 19.27 18.52
N GLY A 223 -4.51 19.02 19.47
CA GLY A 223 -5.24 20.04 20.21
C GLY A 223 -4.31 21.00 20.94
N GLN A 224 -4.82 22.21 21.17
CA GLN A 224 -4.07 23.26 21.87
C GLN A 224 -3.68 22.81 23.28
N ALA A 225 -2.41 22.99 23.63
CA ALA A 225 -1.92 22.84 24.99
C ALA A 225 -2.16 24.11 25.80
N THR A 226 -2.29 24.01 27.12
CA THR A 226 -2.60 25.15 28.00
C THR A 226 -1.36 25.73 28.68
N THR A 227 -0.55 24.88 29.32
CA THR A 227 0.61 25.29 30.13
C THR A 227 1.93 24.79 29.57
N THR A 228 1.93 23.59 28.99
CA THR A 228 3.13 22.92 28.45
C THR A 228 2.81 22.40 27.06
N ALA A 229 3.44 22.97 26.03
CA ALA A 229 3.38 22.42 24.69
C ALA A 229 4.17 21.12 24.62
N GLY A 230 3.68 20.15 23.86
CA GLY A 230 4.41 18.92 23.63
C GLY A 230 5.68 19.14 22.82
N VAL A 231 6.73 18.39 23.14
CA VAL A 231 8.02 18.43 22.43
C VAL A 231 8.38 17.04 21.93
N GLY A 232 8.95 16.95 20.73
CA GLY A 232 9.36 15.68 20.13
C GLY A 232 8.19 14.74 19.87
N GLY A 233 7.01 15.29 19.54
CA GLY A 233 5.84 14.51 19.19
C GLY A 233 6.07 13.70 17.93
N VAL A 234 5.69 12.43 17.94
CA VAL A 234 5.73 11.55 16.76
C VAL A 234 4.48 10.69 16.72
N LEU A 235 3.81 10.69 15.57
CA LEU A 235 2.77 9.72 15.22
C LEU A 235 3.40 8.67 14.31
N THR A 236 3.30 7.40 14.69
CA THR A 236 3.70 6.26 13.86
C THR A 236 2.48 5.47 13.45
N VAL A 237 2.29 5.29 12.14
CA VAL A 237 1.18 4.51 11.56
C VAL A 237 1.77 3.33 10.82
N ARG A 238 1.32 2.13 11.18
CA ARG A 238 1.61 0.88 10.46
C ARG A 238 0.40 0.51 9.62
N PHE A 239 0.63 0.22 8.35
CA PHE A 239 -0.43 -0.06 7.40
C PHE A 239 0.01 -1.07 6.35
N ILE A 240 -0.97 -1.66 5.67
CA ILE A 240 -0.76 -2.45 4.46
C ILE A 240 -1.51 -1.78 3.32
N GLU A 241 -1.00 -1.91 2.11
CA GLU A 241 -1.75 -1.51 0.92
C GLU A 241 -2.79 -2.59 0.60
N LEU A 242 -4.05 -2.18 0.46
CA LEU A 242 -5.13 -3.10 0.15
C LEU A 242 -5.14 -3.46 -1.34
N PRO A 243 -5.62 -4.67 -1.68
CA PRO A 243 -5.69 -5.14 -3.05
C PRO A 243 -6.51 -4.27 -4.00
#